data_AF-A0A0M3J798-F1
#
_entry.id   AF-A0A0M3J798-F1
#
_cell.length_a   1.000
_cell.length_b   1.000
_cell.length_c   1.000
_cell.angle_alpha   90.00
_cell.angle_beta   90.00
_cell.angle_gamma   90.00
#
_symmetry.space_group_name_H-M   'P 1'
#
loop_
_entity.id
_entity.type
_entity.pdbx_description
1 polymer ?
#
loop_
_entity_poly.entity_id
_entity_poly.type
_entity_poly.pdbx_seq_one_letter_code
_entity_poly.pdbx_strand_id
1 'polypeptide(L)'
;MIAILEPVLLLLVLSTPSCLVLCDCFDVLTGRRYPEKSVWVRSEFFNVTCENGRMKVLNCISDFGTRIPLQTDSFWENSIEYSCVDDESGERGLDGNEASGEEPTSEGCTGDRTEFFANHFVISCITKEIIACVDKNGDIVRGGFFLLDNNQLKWCYIYKNSKRARIENKGCFNGTDYDDVTDE
;
A
#
# COMPACT_ATOMS: atom_id res chain seq x y z
N MET A 1 75.50 13.81 -25.77
CA MET A 1 74.92 13.77 -24.41
C MET A 1 73.42 13.63 -24.57
N ILE A 2 72.90 12.44 -24.29
CA ILE A 2 71.48 12.10 -24.41
C ILE A 2 70.82 12.41 -23.07
N ALA A 3 69.70 13.12 -23.08
CA ALA A 3 68.70 13.10 -22.01
C ALA A 3 67.32 13.22 -22.65
N ILE A 4 66.47 12.27 -22.28
CA ILE A 4 65.24 11.78 -22.91
C ILE A 4 64.04 12.26 -22.07
N LEU A 5 62.88 12.53 -22.72
CA LEU A 5 61.45 12.46 -22.28
C LEU A 5 61.06 13.12 -20.91
N GLU A 6 59.89 13.68 -20.62
CA GLU A 6 58.54 13.74 -21.18
C GLU A 6 57.76 14.80 -20.35
N PRO A 7 56.66 15.40 -20.84
CA PRO A 7 55.85 16.34 -20.05
C PRO A 7 54.77 15.56 -19.29
N VAL A 8 54.94 15.37 -17.98
CA VAL A 8 53.89 14.77 -17.14
C VAL A 8 52.80 15.80 -16.88
N LEU A 9 51.82 15.77 -17.77
CA LEU A 9 50.44 16.15 -17.55
C LEU A 9 49.92 15.45 -16.28
N LEU A 10 49.69 16.18 -15.18
CA LEU A 10 48.95 15.64 -14.04
C LEU A 10 47.95 16.67 -13.49
N LEU A 11 46.77 16.62 -14.12
CA LEU A 11 45.45 16.64 -13.50
C LEU A 11 45.16 17.75 -12.49
N LEU A 12 44.48 18.77 -13.02
CA LEU A 12 43.52 19.59 -12.29
C LEU A 12 42.64 18.69 -11.43
N VAL A 13 42.86 18.71 -10.11
CA VAL A 13 41.89 18.20 -9.14
C VAL A 13 40.73 19.18 -9.14
N LEU A 14 39.83 19.01 -10.11
CA LEU A 14 38.46 19.51 -10.02
C LEU A 14 37.87 18.82 -8.80
N SER A 15 37.90 19.48 -7.66
CA SER A 15 36.99 19.18 -6.56
C SER A 15 35.59 19.53 -7.03
N THR A 16 35.01 18.66 -7.87
CA THR A 16 33.56 18.64 -8.02
C THR A 16 33.03 18.28 -6.65
N PRO A 17 32.21 19.14 -6.00
CA PRO A 17 31.34 18.65 -4.96
C PRO A 17 30.32 17.80 -5.70
N SER A 18 30.70 16.57 -6.04
CA SER A 18 29.77 15.54 -6.41
C SER A 18 29.00 15.28 -5.13
N CYS A 19 27.93 16.05 -4.95
CA CYS A 19 26.80 15.62 -4.17
C CYS A 19 26.35 14.32 -4.83
N LEU A 20 27.01 13.21 -4.46
CA LEU A 20 26.56 11.86 -4.70
C LEU A 20 25.35 11.71 -3.79
N VAL A 21 24.26 12.37 -4.17
CA VAL A 21 22.95 12.05 -3.63
C VAL A 21 22.74 10.61 -4.08
N LEU A 22 23.02 9.66 -3.17
CA LEU A 22 22.57 8.30 -3.32
C LEU A 22 21.06 8.40 -3.52
N CYS A 23 20.61 8.16 -4.75
CA CYS A 23 19.20 8.04 -5.12
C CYS A 23 18.62 6.73 -4.55
N ASP A 24 18.96 6.39 -3.32
CA ASP A 24 18.48 5.21 -2.64
C ASP A 24 17.07 5.48 -2.10
N CYS A 25 16.21 4.48 -2.17
CA CYS A 25 14.87 4.55 -1.63
C CYS A 25 14.87 4.02 -0.20
N PHE A 26 14.24 4.74 0.73
CA PHE A 26 14.00 4.26 2.08
C PHE A 26 12.56 3.78 2.21
N ASP A 27 12.36 2.49 2.42
CA ASP A 27 11.04 1.93 2.68
C ASP A 27 10.74 2.00 4.18
N VAL A 28 9.88 2.94 4.56
CA VAL A 28 9.47 3.18 5.95
C VAL A 28 8.78 1.96 6.58
N LEU A 29 8.14 1.10 5.77
CA LEU A 29 7.44 -0.09 6.28
C LEU A 29 8.42 -1.19 6.72
N THR A 30 9.49 -1.39 5.95
CA THR A 30 10.49 -2.43 6.24
C THR A 30 11.71 -1.88 6.97
N GLY A 31 11.85 -0.55 7.05
CA GLY A 31 13.03 0.14 7.60
C GLY A 31 14.30 -0.05 6.77
N ARG A 32 14.18 -0.49 5.52
CA ARG A 32 15.31 -0.86 4.66
C ARG A 32 15.61 0.22 3.62
N ARG A 33 16.89 0.32 3.24
CA ARG A 33 17.35 1.12 2.10
C ARG A 33 17.56 0.23 0.89
N TYR A 34 17.06 0.70 -0.24
CA TYR A 34 17.10 0.03 -1.52
C TYR A 34 17.92 0.87 -2.50
N PRO A 35 19.00 0.31 -3.09
CA PRO A 35 19.77 1.01 -4.10
C PRO A 35 18.93 1.37 -5.32
N GLU A 36 19.36 2.41 -6.04
CA GLU A 36 18.83 2.76 -7.36
C GLU A 36 18.76 1.52 -8.28
N LYS A 37 17.62 1.33 -8.97
CA LYS A 37 17.28 0.19 -9.84
C LYS A 37 17.17 -1.18 -9.17
N SER A 38 17.22 -1.26 -7.84
CA SER A 38 16.90 -2.51 -7.14
C SER A 38 15.40 -2.80 -7.18
N VAL A 39 15.04 -4.07 -7.19
CA VAL A 39 13.65 -4.56 -7.24
C VAL A 39 13.38 -5.45 -6.04
N TRP A 40 12.24 -5.25 -5.37
CA TRP A 40 11.82 -6.04 -4.22
C TRP A 40 10.30 -6.18 -4.15
N VAL A 41 9.85 -7.20 -3.41
CA VAL A 41 8.43 -7.37 -3.10
C VAL A 41 8.08 -6.59 -1.84
N ARG A 42 7.05 -5.75 -1.93
CA ARG A 42 6.54 -4.92 -0.84
C ARG A 42 5.12 -5.34 -0.50
N SER A 43 4.86 -5.51 0.79
CA SER A 43 3.54 -5.93 1.30
C SER A 43 3.01 -7.20 0.62
N GLU A 44 3.91 -8.11 0.21
CA GLU A 44 3.62 -9.40 -0.43
C GLU A 44 3.01 -9.34 -1.86
N PHE A 45 2.36 -8.25 -2.23
CA PHE A 45 1.60 -8.14 -3.49
C PHE A 45 2.21 -7.21 -4.52
N PHE A 46 3.20 -6.37 -4.18
CA PHE A 46 3.71 -5.36 -5.11
C PHE A 46 5.18 -5.58 -5.42
N ASN A 47 5.50 -5.70 -6.69
CA ASN A 47 6.88 -5.66 -7.14
C ASN A 47 7.27 -4.20 -7.34
N VAL A 48 8.23 -3.70 -6.56
CA VAL A 48 8.61 -2.28 -6.48
C VAL A 48 10.05 -2.11 -6.92
N THR A 49 10.35 -1.01 -7.61
CA THR A 49 11.69 -0.58 -7.96
C THR A 49 12.02 0.78 -7.35
N CYS A 50 13.30 1.03 -7.09
CA CYS A 50 13.80 2.37 -6.83
C CYS A 50 14.26 3.02 -8.13
N GLU A 51 13.72 4.18 -8.49
CA GLU A 51 14.15 4.95 -9.65
C GLU A 51 14.21 6.44 -9.32
N ASN A 52 15.38 7.05 -9.49
CA ASN A 52 15.70 8.42 -9.15
C ASN A 52 15.31 8.78 -7.70
N GLY A 53 15.56 7.86 -6.75
CA GLY A 53 15.21 8.04 -5.34
C GLY A 53 13.70 8.00 -5.06
N ARG A 54 12.89 7.57 -6.02
CA ARG A 54 11.45 7.35 -5.87
C ARG A 54 11.13 5.87 -6.00
N MET A 55 10.29 5.38 -5.11
CA MET A 55 9.74 4.03 -5.23
C MET A 55 8.64 4.03 -6.29
N LYS A 56 8.69 3.08 -7.21
CA LYS A 56 7.67 2.87 -8.25
C LYS A 56 7.20 1.42 -8.25
N VAL A 57 5.92 1.19 -8.41
CA VAL A 57 5.39 -0.16 -8.62
C VAL A 57 5.67 -0.57 -10.07
N LEU A 58 6.07 -1.83 -10.27
CA LEU A 58 6.30 -2.43 -11.59
C LEU A 58 5.14 -3.33 -12.02
N ASN A 59 4.63 -4.13 -11.08
CA ASN A 59 3.56 -5.11 -11.29
C ASN A 59 2.99 -5.55 -9.93
N CYS A 60 1.79 -6.13 -9.95
CA CYS A 60 1.23 -6.83 -8.80
C CYS A 60 1.63 -8.32 -8.83
N ILE A 61 1.52 -9.00 -7.70
CA ILE A 61 1.84 -10.41 -7.52
C ILE A 61 0.60 -11.06 -6.89
N SER A 62 0.05 -12.08 -7.56
CA SER A 62 -1.07 -12.86 -7.02
C SER A 62 -0.61 -13.74 -5.85
N ASP A 63 -1.56 -14.33 -5.12
CA ASP A 63 -1.27 -15.30 -4.05
C ASP A 63 -0.48 -16.52 -4.56
N PHE A 64 -0.54 -16.80 -5.86
CA PHE A 64 0.18 -17.88 -6.52
C PHE A 64 1.56 -17.46 -7.06
N GLY A 65 1.95 -16.20 -6.86
CA GLY A 65 3.22 -15.65 -7.34
C GLY A 65 3.19 -15.18 -8.80
N THR A 66 2.02 -15.16 -9.43
CA THR A 66 1.86 -14.70 -10.82
C THR A 66 2.01 -13.18 -10.88
N ARG A 67 2.82 -12.70 -11.82
CA ARG A 67 3.05 -11.28 -12.03
C ARG A 67 1.94 -10.71 -12.90
N ILE A 68 1.12 -9.87 -12.31
CA ILE A 68 0.00 -9.20 -12.99
C ILE A 68 0.49 -7.81 -13.45
N PRO A 69 0.48 -7.51 -14.75
CA PRO A 69 0.90 -6.20 -15.25
C PRO A 69 0.06 -5.06 -14.66
N LEU A 70 0.68 -3.88 -14.51
CA LEU A 70 -0.08 -2.67 -14.19
C LEU A 70 -1.14 -2.38 -15.26
N GLN A 71 -2.19 -1.66 -14.86
CA GLN A 71 -3.37 -1.35 -15.68
C GLN A 71 -4.15 -2.60 -16.11
N THR A 72 -4.15 -3.65 -15.28
CA THR A 72 -4.98 -4.84 -15.50
C THR A 72 -6.26 -4.72 -14.68
N ASP A 73 -7.40 -4.52 -15.35
CA ASP A 73 -8.70 -4.35 -14.66
C ASP A 73 -9.24 -5.67 -14.07
N SER A 74 -8.98 -6.81 -14.73
CA SER A 74 -9.44 -8.13 -14.30
C SER A 74 -8.49 -9.23 -14.78
N PHE A 75 -7.99 -10.01 -13.83
CA PHE A 75 -7.16 -11.19 -14.05
C PHE A 75 -7.67 -12.33 -13.17
N TRP A 76 -8.16 -13.40 -13.79
CA TRP A 76 -8.68 -14.55 -13.06
C TRP A 76 -7.63 -15.66 -12.95
N GLU A 77 -7.37 -16.09 -11.72
CA GLU A 77 -6.50 -17.21 -11.42
C GLU A 77 -7.11 -18.05 -10.29
N ASN A 78 -7.31 -19.35 -10.54
CA ASN A 78 -7.89 -20.29 -9.57
C ASN A 78 -9.21 -19.82 -8.92
N SER A 79 -10.11 -19.25 -9.73
CA SER A 79 -11.40 -18.71 -9.28
C SER A 79 -11.31 -17.47 -8.38
N ILE A 80 -10.14 -16.83 -8.30
CA ILE A 80 -9.94 -15.54 -7.66
C ILE A 80 -9.71 -14.49 -8.76
N GLU A 81 -10.40 -13.36 -8.66
CA GLU A 81 -10.22 -12.22 -9.54
C GLU A 81 -9.26 -11.22 -8.90
N TYR A 82 -8.26 -10.81 -9.66
CA TYR A 82 -7.28 -9.80 -9.27
C TYR A 82 -7.39 -8.59 -10.21
N SER A 83 -7.21 -7.39 -9.67
CA SER A 83 -7.00 -6.16 -10.43
C SER A 83 -5.65 -5.56 -10.03
N CYS A 84 -4.97 -4.92 -10.98
CA CYS A 84 -3.67 -4.29 -10.77
C CYS A 84 -3.66 -2.96 -11.53
N VAL A 85 -4.31 -1.94 -10.99
CA VAL A 85 -4.46 -0.62 -11.60
C VAL A 85 -3.74 0.42 -10.72
N ASP A 86 -3.02 1.35 -11.34
CA ASP A 86 -2.32 2.46 -10.66
C ASP A 86 -3.11 3.75 -10.89
N ASP A 87 -3.53 4.39 -9.80
CA ASP A 87 -4.31 5.64 -9.80
C ASP A 87 -3.51 6.86 -10.30
N GLU A 88 -2.17 6.76 -10.45
CA GLU A 88 -1.29 7.90 -10.76
C GLU A 88 -0.88 8.06 -12.25
N SER A 89 -1.51 7.38 -13.22
CA SER A 89 -1.37 7.74 -14.65
C SER A 89 -2.48 8.68 -15.13
N GLY A 90 -2.56 9.86 -14.52
CA GLY A 90 -3.50 10.93 -14.87
C GLY A 90 -3.09 11.73 -16.11
N GLU A 91 -3.18 11.13 -17.31
CA GLU A 91 -3.64 11.85 -18.51
C GLU A 91 -4.91 11.19 -19.07
N ARG A 92 -5.83 10.89 -18.15
CA ARG A 92 -7.28 10.97 -18.37
C ARG A 92 -7.95 10.90 -17.01
N GLY A 93 -8.36 12.06 -16.52
CA GLY A 93 -9.37 12.10 -15.47
C GLY A 93 -10.65 11.48 -16.00
N LEU A 94 -11.22 10.57 -15.20
CA LEU A 94 -12.60 10.11 -15.07
C LEU A 94 -12.51 8.64 -14.60
N ASP A 95 -12.96 8.41 -13.37
CA ASP A 95 -13.05 7.14 -12.62
C ASP A 95 -11.75 6.69 -11.93
N GLY A 96 -11.64 7.02 -10.63
CA GLY A 96 -10.59 6.54 -9.72
C GLY A 96 -11.00 5.26 -8.99
N ASN A 97 -10.00 4.42 -8.67
CA ASN A 97 -9.97 3.30 -7.70
C ASN A 97 -8.75 2.42 -8.08
N GLU A 98 -7.83 1.95 -7.23
CA GLU A 98 -7.85 1.73 -5.77
C GLU A 98 -6.42 1.44 -5.25
N ALA A 99 -5.80 2.40 -4.54
CA ALA A 99 -5.06 2.07 -3.33
C ALA A 99 -6.09 1.86 -2.20
N SER A 100 -6.02 0.75 -1.45
CA SER A 100 -6.97 0.38 -0.36
C SER A 100 -6.96 1.37 0.83
N GLY A 101 -7.42 2.58 0.57
CA GLY A 101 -8.03 3.49 1.49
C GLY A 101 -9.34 3.86 0.82
N GLU A 102 -10.35 3.04 1.04
CA GLU A 102 -11.68 3.29 0.49
C GLU A 102 -12.17 4.66 1.00
N GLU A 103 -12.57 5.53 0.09
CA GLU A 103 -13.51 6.60 0.41
C GLU A 103 -14.90 6.00 0.18
N PRO A 104 -15.61 5.57 1.23
CA PRO A 104 -16.91 4.98 1.03
C PRO A 104 -17.86 6.03 0.45
N THR A 105 -18.39 5.73 -0.72
CA THR A 105 -19.44 6.55 -1.33
C THR A 105 -20.68 6.47 -0.45
N SER A 106 -21.12 7.63 0.05
CA SER A 106 -22.29 7.71 0.94
C SER A 106 -23.65 7.47 0.25
N GLU A 107 -23.60 6.90 -0.95
CA GLU A 107 -24.73 6.64 -1.85
C GLU A 107 -25.67 5.53 -1.32
N GLY A 108 -25.19 4.68 -0.40
CA GLY A 108 -25.99 3.64 0.26
C GLY A 108 -26.97 4.15 1.33
N CYS A 109 -26.89 5.42 1.72
CA CYS A 109 -27.79 6.02 2.70
C CYS A 109 -29.15 6.38 2.08
N THR A 110 -30.05 5.41 1.99
CA THR A 110 -31.42 5.59 1.50
C THR A 110 -32.44 5.36 2.63
N GLY A 111 -33.45 6.24 2.74
CA GLY A 111 -34.53 6.14 3.73
C GLY A 111 -34.13 6.61 5.14
N ASP A 112 -34.81 6.09 6.17
CA ASP A 112 -34.65 6.47 7.58
C ASP A 112 -33.48 5.74 8.29
N ARG A 113 -32.51 5.19 7.54
CA ARG A 113 -31.38 4.46 8.13
C ARG A 113 -30.38 5.46 8.73
N THR A 114 -29.97 5.23 9.98
CA THR A 114 -28.94 6.04 10.65
C THR A 114 -27.53 5.63 10.25
N GLU A 115 -27.36 4.38 9.84
CA GLU A 115 -26.06 3.76 9.52
C GLU A 115 -26.14 2.88 8.27
N PHE A 116 -25.03 2.77 7.57
CA PHE A 116 -24.85 1.97 6.36
C PHE A 116 -23.54 1.17 6.45
N PHE A 117 -23.56 -0.06 5.93
CA PHE A 117 -22.42 -0.97 5.97
C PHE A 117 -21.90 -1.19 4.55
N ALA A 118 -20.60 -0.98 4.33
CA ALA A 118 -19.93 -1.21 3.05
C ALA A 118 -18.52 -1.72 3.30
N ASN A 119 -18.13 -2.82 2.63
CA ASN A 119 -16.76 -3.34 2.61
C ASN A 119 -16.10 -3.40 4.00
N HIS A 120 -16.83 -3.94 4.99
CA HIS A 120 -16.40 -4.05 6.39
C HIS A 120 -16.23 -2.71 7.14
N PHE A 121 -16.75 -1.60 6.61
CA PHE A 121 -16.87 -0.31 7.29
C PHE A 121 -18.31 -0.01 7.68
N VAL A 122 -18.44 0.76 8.77
CA VAL A 122 -19.70 1.36 9.23
C VAL A 122 -19.66 2.85 8.95
N ILE A 123 -20.67 3.34 8.24
CA ILE A 123 -20.80 4.74 7.84
C ILE A 123 -22.05 5.33 8.48
N SER A 124 -21.88 6.46 9.17
CA SER A 124 -22.99 7.26 9.68
C SER A 124 -23.68 7.99 8.54
N CYS A 125 -24.98 7.74 8.33
CA CYS A 125 -25.75 8.43 7.31
C CYS A 125 -26.09 9.88 7.69
N ILE A 126 -26.02 10.20 8.98
CA ILE A 126 -26.25 11.55 9.51
C ILE A 126 -25.03 12.44 9.26
N THR A 127 -23.84 11.97 9.64
CA THR A 127 -22.60 12.77 9.56
C THR A 127 -21.78 12.52 8.30
N LYS A 128 -22.12 11.47 7.53
CA LYS A 128 -21.39 11.05 6.33
C LYS A 128 -19.92 10.77 6.66
N GLU A 129 -19.72 10.05 7.75
CA GLU A 129 -18.41 9.72 8.32
C GLU A 129 -18.30 8.22 8.55
N ILE A 130 -17.09 7.69 8.41
CA ILE A 130 -16.72 6.33 8.79
C ILE A 130 -16.53 6.30 10.29
N ILE A 131 -17.32 5.49 10.97
CA ILE A 131 -17.36 5.45 12.44
C ILE A 131 -16.75 4.18 13.03
N ALA A 132 -16.65 3.10 12.24
CA ALA A 132 -16.11 1.81 12.68
C ALA A 132 -15.79 0.88 11.50
N CYS A 133 -15.14 -0.23 11.79
CA CYS A 133 -15.09 -1.44 10.97
C CYS A 133 -16.03 -2.51 11.54
N VAL A 134 -16.33 -3.56 10.77
CA VAL A 134 -17.15 -4.71 11.17
C VAL A 134 -16.33 -5.99 11.04
N ASP A 135 -16.37 -6.81 12.07
CA ASP A 135 -15.69 -8.10 12.09
C ASP A 135 -16.54 -9.25 11.51
N LYS A 136 -15.97 -10.47 11.49
CA LYS A 136 -16.64 -11.67 11.00
C LYS A 136 -17.92 -12.04 11.78
N ASN A 137 -18.05 -11.59 13.03
CA ASN A 137 -19.18 -11.87 13.90
C ASN A 137 -20.27 -10.78 13.81
N GLY A 138 -19.98 -9.66 13.13
CA GLY A 138 -20.86 -8.50 13.03
C GLY A 138 -20.60 -7.44 14.13
N ASP A 139 -19.53 -7.57 14.89
CA ASP A 139 -19.17 -6.64 15.95
C ASP A 139 -18.54 -5.36 15.38
N ILE A 140 -18.88 -4.23 16.00
CA ILE A 140 -18.50 -2.89 15.55
C ILE A 140 -17.21 -2.45 16.24
N VAL A 141 -16.14 -2.30 15.46
CA VAL A 141 -14.79 -1.95 15.94
C VAL A 141 -14.45 -0.52 15.56
N ARG A 142 -14.47 0.41 16.54
CA ARG A 142 -14.19 1.85 16.32
C ARG A 142 -12.72 2.19 16.05
N GLY A 143 -11.87 1.16 16.01
CA GLY A 143 -10.43 1.24 15.86
C GLY A 143 -9.77 0.20 16.74
N GLY A 144 -8.84 -0.56 16.19
CA GLY A 144 -8.24 -1.69 16.89
C GLY A 144 -8.13 -2.95 16.04
N PHE A 145 -7.68 -4.03 16.67
CA PHE A 145 -7.61 -5.33 16.02
C PHE A 145 -9.00 -5.96 15.88
N PHE A 146 -9.20 -6.69 14.79
CA PHE A 146 -10.43 -7.44 14.54
C PHE A 146 -10.18 -8.58 13.56
N LEU A 147 -11.13 -9.52 13.46
CA LEU A 147 -11.03 -10.66 12.55
C LEU A 147 -11.96 -10.50 11.36
N LEU A 148 -11.45 -10.83 10.19
CA LEU A 148 -12.25 -11.15 9.01
C LEU A 148 -12.36 -12.66 8.85
N ASP A 149 -13.06 -13.09 7.79
CA ASP A 149 -13.18 -14.49 7.42
C ASP A 149 -11.82 -15.19 7.35
N ASN A 150 -11.82 -16.51 7.59
CA ASN A 150 -10.60 -17.34 7.65
C ASN A 150 -9.58 -16.91 8.73
N ASN A 151 -10.04 -16.31 9.83
CA ASN A 151 -9.20 -15.87 10.96
C ASN A 151 -8.09 -14.88 10.56
N GLN A 152 -8.36 -14.05 9.54
CA GLN A 152 -7.44 -12.99 9.16
C GLN A 152 -7.46 -11.88 10.21
N LEU A 153 -6.31 -11.64 10.85
CA LEU A 153 -6.14 -10.56 11.81
C LEU A 153 -5.93 -9.25 11.06
N LYS A 154 -6.82 -8.30 11.30
CA LYS A 154 -6.79 -6.97 10.70
C LYS A 154 -6.71 -5.90 11.77
N TRP A 155 -6.32 -4.70 11.36
CA TRP A 155 -6.37 -3.50 12.19
C TRP A 155 -7.21 -2.42 11.52
N CYS A 156 -8.27 -2.00 12.20
CA CYS A 156 -9.13 -0.91 11.77
C CYS A 156 -8.47 0.43 12.13
N TYR A 157 -8.17 1.25 11.14
CA TYR A 157 -7.62 2.59 11.34
C TYR A 157 -8.53 3.64 10.73
N ILE A 158 -9.13 4.48 11.58
CA ILE A 158 -9.98 5.60 11.18
C ILE A 158 -9.18 6.89 11.34
N TYR A 159 -9.10 7.69 10.28
CA TYR A 159 -8.35 8.94 10.32
C TYR A 159 -9.09 9.99 11.14
N LYS A 160 -8.37 10.99 11.69
CA LYS A 160 -8.92 12.03 12.58
C LYS A 160 -10.13 12.81 12.03
N ASN A 161 -10.27 12.87 10.70
CA ASN A 161 -11.37 13.58 10.04
C ASN A 161 -12.56 12.66 9.73
N SER A 162 -12.48 11.35 10.03
CA SER A 162 -13.50 10.34 9.80
C SER A 162 -14.05 10.26 8.36
N LYS A 163 -13.36 10.88 7.40
CA LYS A 163 -13.65 10.80 5.95
C LYS A 163 -12.93 9.65 5.27
N ARG A 164 -11.91 9.12 5.93
CA ARG A 164 -11.06 8.06 5.40
C ARG A 164 -10.84 7.04 6.50
N ALA A 165 -10.78 5.80 6.12
CA ALA A 165 -10.39 4.69 6.98
C ALA A 165 -9.58 3.70 6.14
N ARG A 166 -8.84 2.83 6.81
CA ARG A 166 -8.14 1.73 6.16
C ARG A 166 -8.14 0.50 7.07
N ILE A 167 -8.15 -0.67 6.45
CA ILE A 167 -8.01 -1.95 7.12
C ILE A 167 -6.61 -2.46 6.81
N GLU A 168 -5.75 -2.51 7.83
CA GLU A 168 -4.38 -3.00 7.67
C GLU A 168 -4.32 -4.49 7.95
N ASN A 169 -3.60 -5.25 7.11
CA ASN A 169 -3.33 -6.65 7.38
C ASN A 169 -2.32 -6.78 8.53
N LYS A 170 -2.62 -7.64 9.51
CA LYS A 170 -1.75 -7.92 10.67
C LYS A 170 -1.37 -9.39 10.78
N GLY A 171 -1.83 -10.23 9.84
CA GLY A 171 -1.50 -11.65 9.76
C GLY A 171 -2.72 -12.52 10.01
N CYS A 172 -2.50 -13.68 10.64
CA CYS A 172 -3.56 -14.61 11.01
C CYS A 172 -3.64 -14.72 12.53
N PHE A 173 -4.85 -14.76 13.07
CA PHE A 173 -5.05 -14.99 14.49
C PHE A 173 -5.01 -16.49 14.78
N ASN A 174 -4.16 -16.89 15.72
CA ASN A 174 -3.99 -18.27 16.14
C ASN A 174 -4.68 -18.51 17.50
N GLY A 175 -5.97 -18.23 17.55
CA GLY A 175 -6.85 -18.45 18.70
C GLY A 175 -8.11 -19.20 18.29
N THR A 176 -8.92 -19.55 19.27
CA THR A 176 -10.25 -20.14 19.11
C THR A 176 -11.30 -19.06 18.87
N ASP A 177 -12.50 -19.44 18.44
CA ASP A 177 -13.62 -18.49 18.25
C ASP A 177 -14.11 -17.85 19.57
N TYR A 178 -13.59 -18.29 20.71
CA TYR A 178 -13.89 -17.74 22.04
C TYR A 178 -12.79 -16.82 22.57
N ASP A 179 -11.63 -16.78 21.90
CA ASP A 179 -10.52 -15.93 22.32
C ASP A 179 -10.74 -14.52 21.74
N ASP A 180 -10.92 -13.54 22.62
CA ASP A 180 -11.05 -12.14 22.21
C ASP A 180 -9.69 -11.63 21.71
N VAL A 181 -9.69 -11.02 20.53
CA VAL A 181 -8.50 -10.42 19.93
C VAL A 181 -8.01 -9.20 20.71
N THR A 182 -8.90 -8.61 21.51
CA THR A 182 -8.63 -7.42 22.32
C THR A 182 -8.28 -7.70 23.77
N ASP A 183 -8.39 -8.94 24.24
CA ASP A 183 -8.00 -9.36 25.60
C ASP A 183 -6.47 -9.57 25.70
N GLU A 184 -5.70 -8.48 25.77
CA GLU A 184 -4.38 -8.41 26.43
C GLU A 184 -4.21 -7.12 27.25
#